data_AF-A0A1S9CQZ1-F1
#
_entry.id   AF-A0A1S9CQZ1-F1
#
_cell.length_a   1.000
_cell.length_b   1.000
_cell.length_c   1.000
_cell.angle_alpha   90.00
_cell.angle_beta   90.00
_cell.angle_gamma   90.00
#
_symmetry.space_group_name_H-M   'P 1'
#
loop_
_entity.id
_entity.type
_entity.pdbx_description
1 polymer ?
#
loop_
_entity_poly.entity_id
_entity_poly.type
_entity_poly.pdbx_seq_one_letter_code
_entity_poly.pdbx_strand_id
1 'polypeptide(L)'
;MKANLLKKSKQNFKSAEIAQKEKFYDVAISRYYYSIYQKIIYILDMRGIDSTPKNGANSHNETIEKFNETVFKELSFDESKRLQILKVKQARVKADYDKELYTKEDFNVILTHINNIDKILDSLYKKGEPNE
;
A
#
# COMPACT_ATOMS: atom_id res chain seq x y z
N MET A 1 -10.03 14.08 10.69
CA MET A 1 -8.91 13.85 9.75
C MET A 1 -8.66 12.37 9.43
N LYS A 2 -8.59 11.47 10.42
CA LYS A 2 -8.24 10.03 10.22
C LYS A 2 -9.09 9.29 9.16
N ALA A 3 -10.41 9.50 9.16
CA ALA A 3 -11.33 8.88 8.18
C ALA A 3 -11.05 9.25 6.70
N ASN A 4 -10.36 10.37 6.44
CA ASN A 4 -10.09 10.83 5.07
C ASN A 4 -9.05 9.95 4.37
N LEU A 5 -8.07 9.39 5.09
CA LEU A 5 -7.05 8.51 4.50
C LEU A 5 -7.63 7.17 4.07
N LEU A 6 -8.48 6.57 4.90
CA LEU A 6 -9.17 5.34 4.53
C LEU A 6 -10.11 5.56 3.33
N LYS A 7 -10.83 6.69 3.29
CA LYS A 7 -11.65 7.06 2.13
C LYS A 7 -10.81 7.23 0.86
N LYS A 8 -9.69 7.94 0.94
CA LYS A 8 -8.76 8.12 -0.19
C LYS A 8 -8.15 6.78 -0.64
N SER A 9 -7.83 5.89 0.31
CA SER A 9 -7.34 4.54 0.02
C SER A 9 -8.37 3.76 -0.81
N LYS A 10 -9.63 3.73 -0.37
CA LYS A 10 -10.75 3.10 -1.10
C LYS A 10 -10.95 3.71 -2.49
N GLN A 11 -10.85 5.03 -2.62
CA GLN A 11 -10.93 5.71 -3.92
C GLN A 11 -9.78 5.31 -4.86
N ASN A 12 -8.54 5.30 -4.36
CA ASN A 12 -7.38 4.86 -5.11
C ASN A 12 -7.50 3.41 -5.57
N PHE A 13 -7.98 2.51 -4.70
CA PHE A 13 -8.23 1.12 -5.07
C PHE A 13 -9.23 1.01 -6.22
N LYS A 14 -10.37 1.69 -6.11
CA LYS A 14 -11.39 1.70 -7.18
C LYS A 14 -10.84 2.27 -8.49
N SER A 15 -10.05 3.35 -8.43
CA SER A 15 -9.39 3.91 -9.61
C SER A 15 -8.40 2.94 -10.23
N ALA A 16 -7.68 2.16 -9.41
CA ALA A 16 -6.76 1.14 -9.89
C ALA A 16 -7.48 0.01 -10.63
N GLU A 17 -8.63 -0.45 -10.12
CA GLU A 17 -9.45 -1.47 -10.80
C GLU A 17 -9.98 -0.98 -12.16
N ILE A 18 -10.37 0.29 -12.26
CA ILE A 18 -10.78 0.89 -13.53
C ILE A 18 -9.60 0.93 -14.49
N ALA A 19 -8.45 1.44 -14.06
CA ALA A 19 -7.23 1.48 -14.88
C ALA A 19 -6.80 0.08 -15.34
N GLN A 20 -6.91 -0.93 -14.47
CA GLN A 20 -6.62 -2.32 -14.80
C GLN A 20 -7.53 -2.84 -15.90
N LYS A 21 -8.84 -2.56 -15.84
CA LYS A 21 -9.82 -2.98 -16.87
C LYS A 21 -9.50 -2.36 -18.23
N GLU A 22 -9.08 -1.10 -18.23
CA GLU A 22 -8.62 -0.37 -19.43
C GLU A 22 -7.20 -0.75 -19.86
N LYS A 23 -6.54 -1.69 -19.17
CA LYS A 23 -5.15 -2.13 -19.41
C LYS A 23 -4.09 -1.02 -19.25
N PHE A 24 -4.40 0.02 -18.48
CA PHE A 24 -3.44 1.05 -18.07
C PHE A 24 -2.66 0.56 -16.84
N TYR A 25 -1.77 -0.41 -17.06
CA TYR A 25 -1.12 -1.17 -15.98
C TYR A 25 -0.27 -0.31 -15.05
N ASP A 26 0.53 0.60 -15.60
CA ASP A 26 1.35 1.54 -14.83
C ASP A 26 0.49 2.42 -13.92
N VAL A 27 -0.61 2.97 -14.47
CA VAL A 27 -1.59 3.77 -13.71
C VAL A 27 -2.24 2.92 -12.62
N ALA A 28 -2.59 1.68 -12.92
CA ALA A 28 -3.18 0.76 -11.94
C ALA A 28 -2.19 0.46 -10.80
N ILE A 29 -0.92 0.14 -11.10
CA ILE A 29 0.13 -0.10 -10.10
C ILE A 29 0.29 1.13 -9.19
N SER A 30 0.38 2.33 -9.78
CA SER A 30 0.50 3.57 -9.02
C SER A 30 -0.67 3.76 -8.06
N ARG A 31 -1.90 3.57 -8.53
CA ARG A 31 -3.11 3.74 -7.71
C ARG A 31 -3.25 2.65 -6.65
N TYR A 32 -2.93 1.39 -6.95
CA TYR A 32 -2.88 0.33 -5.94
C TYR A 32 -1.86 0.62 -4.84
N TYR A 33 -0.66 1.09 -5.21
CA TYR A 33 0.34 1.49 -4.23
C TYR A 33 -0.15 2.60 -3.30
N TYR A 34 -0.75 3.67 -3.84
CA TYR A 34 -1.27 4.75 -2.99
C TYR A 34 -2.42 4.29 -2.10
N SER A 35 -3.25 3.34 -2.56
CA SER A 35 -4.25 2.69 -1.71
C SER A 35 -3.61 2.01 -0.51
N ILE A 36 -2.61 1.15 -0.75
CA ILE A 36 -1.84 0.43 0.29
C ILE A 36 -1.18 1.42 1.25
N TYR A 37 -0.49 2.42 0.72
CA TYR A 37 0.26 3.39 1.50
C TYR A 37 -0.64 4.20 2.44
N GLN A 38 -1.78 4.68 1.93
CA GLN A 38 -2.76 5.40 2.74
C GLN A 38 -3.41 4.52 3.81
N LYS A 39 -3.62 3.23 3.51
CA LYS A 39 -4.14 2.24 4.47
C LYS A 39 -3.10 1.96 5.58
N ILE A 40 -1.81 1.89 5.24
CA ILE A 40 -0.71 1.78 6.23
C ILE A 40 -0.70 2.98 7.18
N ILE A 41 -0.73 4.21 6.65
CA ILE A 41 -0.76 5.44 7.47
C ILE A 41 -1.97 5.42 8.40
N TYR A 42 -3.14 5.07 7.87
CA TYR A 42 -4.35 4.95 8.67
C TYR A 42 -4.23 3.92 9.81
N ILE A 43 -3.62 2.76 9.56
CA ILE A 43 -3.41 1.74 10.59
C ILE A 43 -2.45 2.22 11.69
N LEU A 44 -1.37 2.92 11.32
CA LEU A 44 -0.46 3.55 12.28
C LEU A 44 -1.22 4.56 13.16
N ASP A 45 -2.03 5.44 12.55
CA ASP A 45 -2.82 6.44 13.24
C ASP A 45 -3.88 5.85 14.18
N MET A 46 -4.52 4.73 13.79
CA MET A 46 -5.47 4.02 14.64
C MET A 46 -4.80 3.46 15.90
N ARG A 47 -3.52 3.09 15.80
CA ARG A 47 -2.72 2.55 16.90
C ARG A 47 -2.02 3.63 17.72
N GLY A 48 -2.29 4.91 17.46
CA GLY A 48 -1.65 6.03 18.16
C GLY A 48 -0.17 6.21 17.80
N ILE A 49 0.30 5.58 16.72
CA ILE A 49 1.67 5.69 16.24
C ILE A 49 1.71 6.86 15.26
N ASP A 50 2.51 7.88 15.56
CA ASP A 50 2.65 9.05 14.68
C ASP A 50 3.07 8.62 13.26
N SER A 51 2.21 8.87 12.29
CA SER A 51 2.43 8.52 10.88
C SER A 51 2.72 9.74 10.02
N THR A 52 2.90 10.92 10.63
CA THR A 52 3.11 12.18 9.91
C THR A 52 4.30 12.04 8.96
N PRO A 53 4.07 12.08 7.63
CA PRO A 53 5.16 11.97 6.69
C PRO A 53 6.06 13.19 6.86
N LYS A 54 7.33 12.97 7.19
CA LYS A 54 8.31 14.05 7.13
C LYS A 54 8.42 14.51 5.68
N ASN A 55 8.40 15.81 5.41
CA ASN A 55 8.60 16.31 4.05
C ASN A 55 10.00 15.90 3.57
N GLY A 56 10.08 15.13 2.49
CA GLY A 56 11.35 14.66 1.94
C GLY A 56 11.23 13.46 1.00
N ALA A 57 12.28 13.23 0.20
CA ALA A 57 12.35 12.16 -0.79
C ALA A 57 12.23 10.73 -0.21
N ASN A 58 12.52 10.56 1.08
CA ASN A 58 12.52 9.27 1.78
C ASN A 58 11.28 8.99 2.65
N SER A 59 10.30 9.89 2.67
CA SER A 59 9.12 9.82 3.54
C SER A 59 8.32 8.51 3.45
N HIS A 60 8.22 7.94 2.24
CA HIS A 60 7.53 6.68 2.01
C HIS A 60 8.30 5.48 2.59
N ASN A 61 9.63 5.49 2.52
CA ASN A 61 10.45 4.42 3.10
C ASN A 61 10.34 4.45 4.63
N GLU A 62 10.50 5.64 5.23
CA GLU A 62 10.39 5.81 6.69
C GLU A 62 9.04 5.34 7.24
N THR A 63 7.95 5.65 6.52
CA THR A 63 6.59 5.22 6.92
C THR A 63 6.44 3.69 6.82
N ILE A 64 6.97 3.07 5.76
CA ILE A 64 6.93 1.62 5.59
C ILE A 64 7.80 0.91 6.64
N GLU A 65 8.99 1.43 6.93
CA GLU A 65 9.87 0.91 7.99
C GLU A 65 9.18 0.98 9.35
N LYS A 66 8.59 2.14 9.68
CA LYS A 66 7.85 2.31 10.93
C LYS A 66 6.69 1.32 11.05
N PHE A 67 5.94 1.10 9.98
CA PHE A 67 4.88 0.07 9.94
C PHE A 67 5.43 -1.34 10.15
N ASN A 68 6.56 -1.65 9.52
CA ASN A 68 7.22 -2.95 9.66
C ASN A 68 7.73 -3.22 11.07
N GLU A 69 8.29 -2.21 11.74
CA GLU A 69 8.87 -2.33 13.08
C GLU A 69 7.82 -2.43 14.18
N THR A 70 6.68 -1.74 13.99
CA THR A 70 5.62 -1.64 15.00
C THR A 70 4.51 -2.66 14.77
N VAL A 71 3.76 -2.50 13.68
CA VAL A 71 2.55 -3.28 13.41
C VAL A 71 2.87 -4.66 12.86
N PHE A 72 3.77 -4.74 11.89
CA PHE A 72 4.03 -5.99 11.19
C PHE A 72 4.79 -7.01 12.05
N LYS A 73 5.66 -6.51 12.95
CA LYS A 73 6.44 -7.35 13.87
C LYS A 73 5.56 -8.08 14.89
N GLU A 74 4.52 -7.42 15.40
CA GLU A 74 3.57 -8.00 16.36
C GLU A 74 2.78 -9.20 15.80
N LEU A 75 2.64 -9.28 14.48
CA LEU A 75 1.81 -10.28 13.81
C LEU A 75 2.59 -11.54 13.41
N SER A 76 3.88 -11.60 13.75
CA SER A 76 4.78 -12.72 13.40
C SER A 76 4.74 -13.08 11.91
N PHE A 77 4.45 -12.10 11.04
CA PHE A 77 4.51 -12.32 9.61
C PHE A 77 5.96 -12.48 9.16
N ASP A 78 6.18 -13.43 8.25
CA ASP A 78 7.50 -13.71 7.70
C ASP A 78 8.07 -12.52 6.89
N GLU A 79 9.38 -12.53 6.72
CA GLU A 79 10.15 -11.53 5.98
C GLU A 79 9.71 -11.43 4.50
N SER A 80 9.21 -12.53 3.91
CA SER A 80 8.75 -12.54 2.52
C SER A 80 7.57 -11.59 2.30
N LYS A 81 6.68 -11.43 3.29
CA LYS A 81 5.55 -10.50 3.21
C LYS A 81 5.99 -9.05 3.37
N ARG A 82 6.99 -8.77 4.22
CA ARG A 82 7.61 -7.43 4.32
C ARG A 82 8.20 -7.01 2.97
N LEU A 83 8.90 -7.93 2.32
CA LEU A 83 9.53 -7.69 1.04
C LEU A 83 8.51 -7.36 -0.06
N GLN A 84 7.28 -7.88 0.02
CA GLN A 84 6.22 -7.56 -0.95
C GLN A 84 5.87 -6.06 -0.96
N ILE A 85 5.80 -5.41 0.21
CA ILE A 85 5.50 -3.96 0.27
C ILE A 85 6.59 -3.14 -0.44
N LEU A 86 7.86 -3.52 -0.23
CA LEU A 86 8.99 -2.89 -0.91
C LEU A 86 8.96 -3.13 -2.43
N LYS A 87 8.62 -4.34 -2.88
CA LYS A 87 8.45 -4.66 -4.30
C LYS A 87 7.34 -3.84 -4.95
N VAL A 88 6.19 -3.68 -4.30
CA VAL A 88 5.10 -2.83 -4.83
C VAL A 88 5.52 -1.35 -4.87
N LYS A 89 6.28 -0.87 -3.89
CA LYS A 89 6.84 0.49 -3.91
C LYS A 89 7.81 0.70 -5.07
N GLN A 90 8.71 -0.26 -5.30
CA GLN A 90 9.65 -0.21 -6.43
C GLN A 90 8.88 -0.23 -7.77
N ALA A 91 7.88 -1.11 -7.89
CA ALA A 91 7.05 -1.19 -9.08
C ALA A 91 6.31 0.13 -9.35
N ARG A 92 5.81 0.80 -8.31
CA ARG A 92 5.21 2.13 -8.45
C ARG A 92 6.21 3.18 -8.92
N VAL A 93 7.45 3.18 -8.41
CA VAL A 93 8.49 4.12 -8.90
C VAL A 93 8.75 3.90 -10.39
N LYS A 94 8.85 2.64 -10.84
CA LYS A 94 8.99 2.34 -12.27
C LYS A 94 7.78 2.83 -13.05
N ALA A 95 6.57 2.46 -12.63
CA ALA A 95 5.32 2.83 -13.30
C ALA A 95 5.10 4.35 -13.42
N ASP A 96 5.56 5.14 -12.45
CA ASP A 96 5.35 6.59 -12.45
C ASP A 96 6.40 7.35 -13.30
N TYR A 97 7.62 6.81 -13.46
CA TYR A 97 8.77 7.60 -13.94
C TYR A 97 9.62 6.94 -15.02
N ASP A 98 9.51 5.62 -15.19
CA ASP A 98 10.24 4.93 -16.25
C ASP A 98 9.57 5.16 -17.61
N LYS A 99 10.35 5.03 -18.68
CA LYS A 99 9.86 5.20 -20.06
C LYS A 99 9.19 3.93 -20.58
N GLU A 100 9.55 2.78 -20.02
CA GLU A 100 8.97 1.48 -20.38
C GLU A 100 7.69 1.21 -19.60
N LEU A 101 6.64 0.79 -20.31
CA LEU A 101 5.37 0.40 -19.72
C LEU A 101 5.42 -1.05 -19.21
N TYR A 102 4.64 -1.32 -18.16
CA TYR A 102 4.43 -2.68 -17.67
C TYR A 102 3.66 -3.52 -18.69
N THR A 103 4.12 -4.75 -18.93
CA THR A 103 3.31 -5.75 -19.63
C THR A 103 2.19 -6.29 -18.74
N LYS A 104 1.24 -7.01 -19.32
CA LYS A 104 0.20 -7.69 -18.55
C LYS A 104 0.80 -8.74 -17.61
N GLU A 105 1.83 -9.42 -18.06
CA GLU A 105 2.55 -10.46 -17.33
C GLU A 105 3.26 -9.85 -16.11
N ASP A 106 4.02 -8.77 -16.32
CA ASP A 106 4.66 -8.03 -15.23
C ASP A 106 3.62 -7.52 -14.22
N PHE A 107 2.53 -6.93 -14.74
CA PHE A 107 1.43 -6.43 -13.92
C PHE A 107 0.82 -7.53 -13.05
N ASN A 108 0.58 -8.74 -13.57
CA ASN A 108 -0.02 -9.83 -12.80
C ASN A 108 0.85 -10.29 -11.63
N VAL A 109 2.18 -10.26 -11.80
CA VAL A 109 3.12 -10.55 -10.70
C VAL A 109 2.99 -9.50 -9.61
N ILE A 110 2.99 -8.21 -9.98
CA ILE A 110 2.82 -7.11 -9.03
C ILE A 110 1.44 -7.15 -8.35
N LEU A 111 0.38 -7.48 -9.10
CA LEU A 111 -0.98 -7.60 -8.59
C LEU A 111 -1.10 -8.70 -7.53
N THR A 112 -0.35 -9.80 -7.66
CA THR A 112 -0.31 -10.85 -6.63
C THR A 112 0.26 -10.31 -5.32
N HIS A 113 1.33 -9.51 -5.38
CA HIS A 113 1.87 -8.84 -4.20
C HIS A 113 0.89 -7.83 -3.60
N ILE A 114 0.25 -7.01 -4.44
CA ILE A 114 -0.78 -6.05 -4.02
C ILE A 114 -1.91 -6.77 -3.27
N ASN A 115 -2.48 -7.83 -3.84
CA ASN A 115 -3.61 -8.56 -3.27
C ASN A 115 -3.26 -9.21 -1.92
N ASN A 116 -2.03 -9.74 -1.78
CA ASN A 116 -1.58 -10.31 -0.53
C ASN A 116 -1.43 -9.25 0.57
N ILE A 117 -0.83 -8.10 0.24
CA ILE A 117 -0.68 -6.98 1.17
C ILE A 117 -2.05 -6.45 1.56
N ASP A 118 -2.95 -6.24 0.60
CA ASP A 118 -4.27 -5.67 0.86
C ASP A 118 -5.09 -6.54 1.81
N LYS A 119 -5.08 -7.87 1.63
CA LYS A 119 -5.68 -8.83 2.57
C LYS A 119 -5.11 -8.73 3.98
N ILE A 120 -3.80 -8.56 4.11
CA ILE A 120 -3.14 -8.38 5.41
C ILE A 120 -3.61 -7.08 6.07
N LEU A 121 -3.60 -5.97 5.33
CA LEU A 121 -4.01 -4.67 5.85
C LEU A 121 -5.50 -4.64 6.22
N ASP A 122 -6.36 -5.32 5.45
CA ASP A 122 -7.77 -5.46 5.78
C ASP A 122 -7.99 -6.27 7.06
N SER A 123 -7.21 -7.34 7.27
CA SER A 123 -7.26 -8.10 8.52
C SER A 123 -6.83 -7.27 9.72
N LEU A 124 -5.87 -6.35 9.52
CA LEU A 124 -5.39 -5.44 10.54
C LEU A 124 -6.39 -4.36 10.90
N TYR A 125 -7.05 -3.81 9.88
CA TYR A 125 -8.12 -2.85 10.05
C TYR A 125 -9.28 -3.45 10.87
N LYS A 126 -9.77 -4.64 10.49
CA LYS A 126 -10.88 -5.31 11.19
C LYS A 126 -10.58 -5.64 12.66
N LYS A 127 -9.32 -5.90 13.01
CA LYS A 127 -8.91 -6.15 14.41
C LYS A 127 -8.79 -4.88 15.26
N GLY A 128 -8.70 -3.71 14.62
CA GLY A 128 -8.52 -2.41 15.27
C GLY A 128 -9.79 -1.56 15.32
N GLU A 129 -10.89 -1.99 14.71
CA GLU A 129 -12.18 -1.33 14.90
C GLU A 129 -12.69 -1.61 16.32
N PRO A 130 -13.12 -0.59 17.08
CA PRO A 130 -13.94 -0.82 18.25
C PRO A 130 -15.18 -1.61 17.81
N ASN A 131 -15.50 -2.70 18.50
CA ASN A 131 -16.82 -3.31 18.33
C ASN A 131 -17.85 -2.22 18.70
N GLU A 132 -18.64 -1.77 17.72
CA GLU A 132 -19.81 -0.94 17.96
C GLU A 132 -20.85 -1.69 18.82
#